data_AF-A0A504YWJ9-F1
#
_entry.id   AF-A0A504YWJ9-F1
#
_cell.length_a   1.000
_cell.length_b   1.000
_cell.length_c   1.000
_cell.angle_alpha   90.00
_cell.angle_beta   90.00
_cell.angle_gamma   90.00
#
_symmetry.space_group_name_H-M   'P 1'
#
loop_
_entity.id
_entity.type
_entity.pdbx_description
1 polymer ?
#
loop_
_entity_poly.entity_id
_entity_poly.type
_entity_poly.pdbx_seq_one_letter_code
_entity_poly.pdbx_strand_id
1 'polypeptide(L)'
;MDVESDETVHELLERLKMIPQYGWKVRFDHQPEFTCRPFTIPRLSQIRDIVSMAVRYTFNYYIRKRFLERRLPFLDPSRHVSWSPIYGVPMGGIGSGALGRGFRGEFVRSSLIPGIYSYEPQPADQGGIIQRFAHRPNKLKTRKIFEFAMTISVE
;
A
#
# COMPACT_ATOMS: atom_id res chain seq x y z
N MET A 1 18.07 4.23 -21.76
CA MET A 1 17.41 4.17 -23.08
C MET A 1 16.51 2.95 -23.02
N ASP A 2 15.19 3.16 -23.04
CA ASP A 2 14.09 2.17 -23.20
C ASP A 2 12.75 2.78 -22.66
N VAL A 3 12.45 4.04 -23.02
CA VAL A 3 11.26 4.78 -22.51
C VAL A 3 10.13 4.87 -23.56
N GLU A 4 10.38 4.40 -24.79
CA GLU A 4 9.56 4.77 -25.96
C GLU A 4 8.39 3.79 -26.26
N SER A 5 8.29 2.65 -25.57
CA SER A 5 7.24 1.64 -25.82
C SER A 5 6.04 1.69 -24.86
N ASP A 6 6.18 2.28 -23.68
CA ASP A 6 5.09 2.31 -22.69
C ASP A 6 4.05 3.39 -23.01
N GLU A 7 4.47 4.50 -23.62
CA GLU A 7 3.58 5.59 -24.03
C GLU A 7 2.57 5.11 -25.09
N THR A 8 2.99 4.22 -26.00
CA THR A 8 2.15 3.74 -27.09
C THR A 8 1.00 2.84 -26.63
N VAL A 9 1.18 2.02 -25.59
CA VAL A 9 0.12 1.12 -25.08
C VAL A 9 -0.86 1.87 -24.18
N HIS A 10 -0.34 2.72 -23.29
CA HIS A 10 -1.19 3.52 -22.39
C HIS A 10 -2.09 4.49 -23.18
N GLU A 11 -1.55 5.16 -24.20
CA GLU A 11 -2.30 6.06 -25.07
C GLU A 11 -3.38 5.30 -25.87
N LEU A 12 -3.09 4.07 -26.31
CA LEU A 12 -4.07 3.20 -26.96
C LEU A 12 -5.23 2.82 -26.02
N LEU A 13 -4.92 2.45 -24.78
CA LEU A 13 -5.92 2.08 -23.78
C LEU A 13 -6.79 3.27 -23.34
N GLU A 14 -6.22 4.48 -23.31
CA GLU A 14 -6.98 5.72 -23.10
C GLU A 14 -7.89 6.04 -24.29
N ARG A 15 -7.42 5.89 -25.53
CA ARG A 15 -8.25 6.04 -26.74
C ARG A 15 -9.40 5.05 -26.77
N LEU A 16 -9.17 3.83 -26.32
CA LEU A 16 -10.18 2.78 -26.18
C LEU A 16 -11.09 2.98 -24.95
N LYS A 17 -10.88 4.04 -24.15
CA LYS A 17 -11.61 4.35 -22.91
C LYS A 17 -11.64 3.20 -21.90
N MET A 18 -10.65 2.31 -21.93
CA MET A 18 -10.54 1.19 -20.98
C MET A 18 -9.95 1.62 -19.65
N ILE A 19 -9.14 2.67 -19.64
CA ILE A 19 -8.55 3.26 -18.44
C ILE A 19 -9.19 4.64 -18.22
N PRO A 20 -9.58 5.00 -16.99
CA PRO A 20 -10.09 6.33 -16.71
C PRO A 20 -9.02 7.40 -16.99
N GLN A 21 -9.46 8.53 -17.55
CA GLN A 21 -8.60 9.70 -17.79
C GLN A 21 -8.06 10.27 -16.46
N TYR A 22 -8.89 10.24 -15.42
CA TYR A 22 -8.55 10.74 -14.09
C TYR A 22 -8.18 9.60 -13.16
N GLY A 23 -7.09 9.77 -12.42
CA GLY A 23 -6.64 8.80 -11.44
C GLY A 23 -5.16 8.98 -11.13
N TRP A 24 -4.73 8.48 -9.97
CA TRP A 24 -3.31 8.37 -9.69
C TRP A 24 -2.73 7.23 -10.52
N LYS A 25 -1.78 7.57 -11.39
CA LYS A 25 -1.09 6.62 -12.28
C LYS A 25 0.40 6.67 -11.97
N VAL A 26 0.99 5.52 -11.71
CA VAL A 26 2.41 5.39 -11.39
C VAL A 26 2.98 4.20 -12.12
N ARG A 27 4.25 4.28 -12.54
CA ARG A 27 4.97 3.13 -13.10
C ARG A 27 5.36 2.16 -11.99
N PHE A 28 5.44 0.88 -12.33
CA PHE A 28 5.87 -0.19 -11.42
C PHE A 28 7.30 0.00 -10.88
N ASP A 29 8.15 0.70 -11.63
CA ASP A 29 9.55 0.98 -11.29
C ASP A 29 9.76 2.34 -10.61
N HIS A 30 8.68 3.08 -10.33
CA HIS A 30 8.79 4.38 -9.70
C HIS A 30 9.37 4.25 -8.29
N GLN A 31 10.45 4.99 -8.04
CA GLN A 31 10.99 5.18 -6.71
C GLN A 31 10.51 6.52 -6.14
N PRO A 32 10.14 6.56 -4.85
CA PRO A 32 9.68 7.78 -4.21
C PRO A 32 10.77 8.85 -4.19
N GLU A 33 10.45 10.05 -4.68
CA GLU A 33 11.41 11.18 -4.69
C GLU A 33 11.66 11.75 -3.29
N PHE A 34 10.67 11.70 -2.41
CA PHE A 34 10.74 12.28 -1.08
C PHE A 34 10.54 11.21 -0.02
N THR A 35 11.40 11.19 0.99
CA THR A 35 11.17 10.36 2.19
C THR A 35 10.48 11.18 3.27
N CYS A 36 9.23 10.87 3.58
CA CYS A 36 8.57 11.46 4.73
C CYS A 36 9.04 10.76 6.01
N ARG A 37 9.43 11.51 7.03
CA ARG A 37 9.71 10.96 8.36
C ARG A 37 8.58 11.35 9.31
N PRO A 38 8.09 10.45 10.16
CA PRO A 38 7.15 10.82 11.19
C PRO A 38 7.79 11.87 12.11
N PHE A 39 6.99 12.83 12.55
CA PHE A 39 7.44 13.87 13.45
C PHE A 39 7.90 13.25 14.77
N THR A 40 9.21 13.13 14.97
CA THR A 40 9.78 12.36 16.10
C THR A 40 10.25 13.26 17.24
N ILE A 41 10.70 14.49 16.94
CA ILE A 41 11.32 15.37 17.93
C ILE A 41 10.76 16.80 17.79
N PRO A 42 9.98 17.29 18.78
CA PRO A 42 9.55 18.68 18.80
C PRO A 42 10.71 19.63 19.11
N ARG A 43 10.59 20.87 18.62
CA ARG A 43 11.51 21.95 19.02
C ARG A 43 11.39 22.21 20.52
N LEU A 44 12.50 22.48 21.20
CA LEU A 44 12.55 22.67 22.66
C LEU A 44 11.56 23.75 23.15
N SER A 45 11.38 24.84 22.40
CA SER A 45 10.39 25.88 22.72
C SER A 45 8.95 25.39 22.68
N GLN A 46 8.64 24.40 21.83
CA GLN A 46 7.31 23.83 21.65
C GLN A 46 6.99 22.74 22.69
N ILE A 47 8.00 22.21 23.38
CA ILE A 47 7.81 21.18 24.42
C ILE A 47 6.92 21.70 25.54
N ARG A 48 7.13 22.94 26.00
CA ARG A 48 6.34 23.54 27.09
C ARG A 48 4.84 23.49 26.79
N ASP A 49 4.46 23.76 25.55
CA ASP A 49 3.06 23.82 25.14
C ASP A 49 2.46 22.41 24.96
N ILE A 50 3.27 21.40 24.63
CA ILE A 50 2.84 20.00 24.47
C ILE A 50 2.78 19.25 25.82
N VAL A 51 3.59 19.64 26.81
CA VAL A 51 3.74 18.93 28.09
C VAL A 51 2.41 18.75 28.82
N SER A 52 1.55 19.79 28.86
CA SER A 52 0.26 19.70 29.55
C SER A 52 -0.65 18.61 28.96
N MET A 53 -0.70 18.52 27.63
CA MET A 53 -1.45 17.50 26.91
C MET A 53 -0.82 16.11 27.08
N ALA A 54 0.51 16.03 27.00
CA ALA A 54 1.25 14.78 27.15
C ALA A 54 1.07 14.17 28.55
N VAL A 55 1.14 14.98 29.61
CA VAL A 55 0.90 14.53 31.00
C VAL A 55 -0.53 14.00 31.14
N ARG A 56 -1.53 14.74 30.66
CA ARG A 56 -2.94 14.32 30.74
C ARG A 56 -3.20 13.02 29.99
N TYR A 57 -2.63 12.87 28.79
CA TYR A 57 -2.75 11.64 28.00
C TYR A 57 -2.06 10.46 28.69
N THR A 58 -0.81 10.63 29.12
CA THR A 58 -0.03 9.54 29.69
C THR A 58 -0.60 9.06 31.03
N PHE A 59 -0.82 9.97 31.98
CA PHE A 59 -1.25 9.59 33.32
C PHE A 59 -2.72 9.16 33.38
N ASN A 60 -3.61 9.91 32.72
CA ASN A 60 -5.04 9.68 32.91
C ASN A 60 -5.62 8.64 31.94
N TYR A 61 -5.08 8.59 30.72
CA TYR A 61 -5.58 7.69 29.67
C TYR A 61 -4.68 6.47 29.48
N TYR A 62 -3.38 6.66 29.23
CA TYR A 62 -2.47 5.56 28.90
C TYR A 62 -2.26 4.60 30.08
N ILE A 63 -1.97 5.11 31.29
CA ILE A 63 -1.82 4.25 32.49
C ILE A 63 -3.13 3.50 32.76
N ARG A 64 -4.26 4.21 32.78
CA ARG A 64 -5.56 3.58 33.05
C ARG A 64 -5.90 2.49 32.04
N LYS A 65 -5.77 2.77 30.74
CA LYS A 65 -6.02 1.78 29.66
C LYS A 65 -5.08 0.58 29.74
N ARG A 66 -3.78 0.84 29.94
CA ARG A 66 -2.74 -0.21 29.90
C ARG A 66 -2.76 -1.11 31.13
N PHE A 67 -2.93 -0.53 32.32
CA PHE A 67 -2.85 -1.28 33.58
C PHE A 67 -4.20 -1.82 34.04
N LEU A 68 -5.28 -1.04 33.91
CA LEU A 68 -6.61 -1.47 34.38
C LEU A 68 -7.31 -2.36 33.34
N GLU A 69 -7.38 -1.91 32.10
CA GLU A 69 -8.11 -2.63 31.04
C GLU A 69 -7.24 -3.66 30.29
N ARG A 70 -5.91 -3.62 30.47
CA ARG A 70 -4.91 -4.42 29.72
C ARG A 70 -5.10 -4.35 28.20
N ARG A 71 -5.70 -3.27 27.70
CA ARG A 71 -5.90 -3.02 26.27
C ARG A 71 -4.86 -2.04 25.76
N LEU A 72 -4.49 -2.21 24.49
CA LEU A 72 -3.66 -1.22 23.80
C LEU A 72 -4.53 0.02 23.50
N PRO A 73 -4.00 1.24 23.70
CA PRO A 73 -4.68 2.45 23.26
C PRO A 73 -4.84 2.41 21.73
N PHE A 74 -5.98 2.91 21.24
CA PHE A 74 -6.26 2.92 19.80
C PHE A 74 -5.28 3.79 19.02
N LEU A 75 -4.89 4.93 19.60
CA LEU A 75 -3.87 5.82 19.07
C LEU A 75 -2.74 5.93 20.08
N ASP A 76 -1.57 5.43 19.72
CA ASP A 76 -0.34 5.57 20.50
C ASP A 76 0.60 6.59 19.83
N PRO A 77 0.71 7.82 20.35
CA PRO A 77 1.58 8.83 19.78
C PRO A 77 3.07 8.52 20.03
N SER A 78 3.42 7.51 20.82
CA SER A 78 4.83 7.12 21.03
C SER A 78 5.34 6.13 19.98
N ARG A 79 4.44 5.37 19.36
CA ARG A 79 4.76 4.36 18.34
C ARG A 79 4.24 4.81 16.98
N HIS A 80 5.04 5.60 16.29
CA HIS A 80 4.75 5.98 14.91
C HIS A 80 5.06 4.83 13.96
N VAL A 81 4.16 4.58 13.02
CA VAL A 81 4.43 3.68 11.89
C VAL A 81 5.37 4.41 10.93
N SER A 82 6.42 3.72 10.47
CA SER A 82 7.33 4.27 9.47
C SER A 82 6.57 4.51 8.17
N TRP A 83 6.85 5.63 7.51
CA TRP A 83 6.27 5.91 6.21
C TRP A 83 6.89 5.00 5.15
N SER A 84 6.04 4.34 4.36
CA SER A 84 6.44 3.50 3.24
C SER A 84 5.56 3.82 2.02
N PRO A 85 6.10 4.36 0.91
CA PRO A 85 5.33 4.81 -0.26
C PRO A 85 4.97 3.65 -1.19
N ILE A 86 4.56 2.53 -0.62
CA ILE A 86 4.28 1.28 -1.34
C ILE A 86 2.79 0.95 -1.34
N TYR A 87 1.95 1.86 -0.85
CA TYR A 87 0.50 1.64 -0.74
C TYR A 87 -0.21 1.89 -2.07
N GLY A 88 -1.34 1.21 -2.25
CA GLY A 88 -2.28 1.45 -3.34
C GLY A 88 -3.72 1.40 -2.82
N VAL A 89 -4.67 1.10 -3.72
CA VAL A 89 -6.10 1.09 -3.37
C VAL A 89 -6.41 -0.10 -2.46
N PRO A 90 -7.07 0.11 -1.31
CA PRO A 90 -7.51 -1.00 -0.47
C PRO A 90 -8.59 -1.80 -1.17
N MET A 91 -8.45 -3.12 -1.15
CA MET A 91 -9.46 -4.07 -1.59
C MET A 91 -10.15 -4.62 -0.35
N GLY A 92 -11.41 -4.22 -0.15
CA GLY A 92 -12.22 -4.63 1.00
C GLY A 92 -13.50 -3.82 1.10
N GLY A 93 -14.58 -4.47 1.52
CA GLY A 93 -15.87 -3.82 1.79
C GLY A 93 -15.89 -3.12 3.15
N ILE A 94 -16.91 -2.30 3.38
CA ILE A 94 -17.15 -1.69 4.68
C ILE A 94 -17.47 -2.80 5.68
N GLY A 95 -16.67 -2.94 6.74
CA GLY A 95 -16.89 -3.89 7.82
C GLY A 95 -16.29 -5.29 7.63
N SER A 96 -15.80 -5.65 6.44
CA SER A 96 -15.18 -6.97 6.17
C SER A 96 -13.68 -7.04 6.49
N GLY A 97 -13.06 -5.90 6.82
CA GLY A 97 -11.61 -5.75 6.77
C GLY A 97 -11.13 -5.49 5.34
N ALA A 98 -9.95 -4.87 5.21
CA ALA A 98 -9.39 -4.46 3.93
C ALA A 98 -7.93 -4.92 3.79
N LEU A 99 -7.57 -5.26 2.55
CA LEU A 99 -6.21 -5.57 2.13
C LEU A 99 -5.72 -4.47 1.19
N GLY A 100 -4.74 -3.70 1.62
CA GLY A 100 -4.04 -2.72 0.81
C GLY A 100 -3.05 -3.40 -0.12
N ARG A 101 -3.39 -3.43 -1.41
CA ARG A 101 -2.48 -3.84 -2.47
C ARG A 101 -1.59 -2.65 -2.83
N GLY A 102 -0.28 -2.86 -2.83
CA GLY A 102 0.68 -1.88 -3.30
C GLY A 102 0.60 -1.67 -4.80
N PHE A 103 1.07 -0.52 -5.28
CA PHE A 103 1.10 -0.23 -6.71
C PHE A 103 1.96 -1.25 -7.49
N ARG A 104 2.92 -1.91 -6.83
CA ARG A 104 3.75 -2.98 -7.40
C ARG A 104 3.08 -4.35 -7.46
N GLY A 105 1.87 -4.47 -6.91
CA GLY A 105 1.13 -5.73 -6.83
C GLY A 105 1.37 -6.54 -5.56
N GLU A 106 2.22 -6.07 -4.64
CA GLU A 106 2.48 -6.66 -3.33
C GLU A 106 1.34 -6.43 -2.33
N PHE A 107 1.14 -7.35 -1.38
CA PHE A 107 0.20 -7.18 -0.28
C PHE A 107 0.92 -6.57 0.92
N VAL A 108 0.68 -5.27 1.16
CA VAL A 108 1.44 -4.50 2.16
C VAL A 108 0.65 -4.25 3.43
N ARG A 109 -0.63 -3.88 3.30
CA ARG A 109 -1.43 -3.47 4.45
C ARG A 109 -2.56 -4.45 4.67
N SER A 110 -2.65 -5.06 5.85
CA SER A 110 -3.81 -5.88 6.20
C SER A 110 -4.51 -5.33 7.44
N SER A 111 -5.83 -5.17 7.35
CA SER A 111 -6.70 -4.77 8.46
C SER A 111 -7.83 -5.77 8.69
N LEU A 112 -7.49 -7.06 8.57
CA LEU A 112 -8.43 -8.18 8.70
C LEU A 112 -9.04 -8.24 10.10
N ILE A 113 -8.25 -7.90 11.11
CA ILE A 113 -8.72 -7.79 12.49
C ILE A 113 -9.01 -6.31 12.76
N PRO A 114 -10.27 -5.95 13.09
CA PRO A 114 -10.61 -4.57 13.40
C PRO A 114 -9.72 -4.00 14.51
N GLY A 115 -9.08 -2.85 14.23
CA GLY A 115 -8.19 -2.18 15.17
C GLY A 115 -6.74 -2.69 15.20
N ILE A 116 -6.39 -3.71 14.41
CA ILE A 116 -5.01 -4.15 14.21
C ILE A 116 -4.64 -3.94 12.75
N TYR A 117 -3.52 -3.24 12.51
CA TYR A 117 -2.98 -3.03 11.18
C TYR A 117 -1.59 -3.66 11.09
N SER A 118 -1.40 -4.56 10.13
CA SER A 118 -0.08 -5.02 9.72
C SER A 118 0.34 -4.25 8.48
N TYR A 119 1.62 -3.87 8.42
CA TYR A 119 2.23 -3.10 7.33
C TYR A 119 3.40 -3.83 6.66
N GLU A 120 3.61 -5.10 7.04
CA GLU A 120 4.71 -5.90 6.52
C GLU A 120 4.30 -6.58 5.21
N PRO A 121 5.08 -6.44 4.12
CA PRO A 121 4.77 -7.09 2.87
C PRO A 121 4.80 -8.61 3.05
N GLN A 122 3.66 -9.27 2.88
CA GLN A 122 3.56 -10.73 2.98
C GLN A 122 4.07 -11.35 1.65
N PRO A 123 5.19 -12.09 1.64
CA PRO A 123 5.75 -12.65 0.40
C PRO A 123 4.92 -13.80 -0.19
N ALA A 124 4.01 -14.39 0.60
CA ALA A 124 3.25 -15.58 0.23
C ALA A 124 2.16 -15.34 -0.83
N ASP A 125 1.67 -14.10 -0.98
CA ASP A 125 0.46 -13.80 -1.76
C ASP A 125 0.76 -13.22 -3.17
N GLN A 126 1.98 -13.36 -3.66
CA GLN A 126 2.33 -12.89 -5.00
C GLN A 126 1.79 -13.86 -6.06
N GLY A 127 0.75 -13.43 -6.79
CA GLY A 127 0.22 -14.18 -7.92
C GLY A 127 1.30 -14.42 -8.98
N GLY A 128 1.87 -15.62 -8.99
CA GLY A 128 2.88 -16.04 -9.95
C GLY A 128 2.27 -16.21 -11.34
N ILE A 129 2.92 -15.66 -12.36
CA ILE A 129 2.50 -15.84 -13.75
C ILE A 129 3.13 -17.14 -14.25
N ILE A 130 2.33 -18.21 -14.41
CA ILE A 130 2.79 -19.43 -15.09
C ILE A 130 2.61 -19.23 -16.61
N GLN A 131 3.68 -18.86 -17.31
CA GLN A 131 3.68 -18.87 -18.77
C GLN A 131 3.90 -20.30 -19.28
N ARG A 132 2.84 -20.98 -19.73
CA ARG A 132 2.98 -22.17 -20.58
C ARG A 132 3.45 -21.72 -21.96
N PHE A 133 4.75 -21.85 -22.22
CA PHE A 133 5.29 -21.73 -23.58
C PHE A 133 4.91 -22.98 -24.38
N ALA A 134 3.89 -22.88 -25.23
CA ALA A 134 3.70 -23.86 -26.29
C ALA A 134 4.86 -23.69 -27.29
N HIS A 135 5.71 -24.71 -27.41
CA HIS A 135 6.83 -24.72 -28.35
C HIS A 135 6.29 -24.77 -29.79
N ARG A 136 6.15 -23.61 -30.44
CA ARG A 136 6.02 -23.52 -31.90
C ARG A 136 7.42 -23.44 -32.52
N PRO A 137 7.79 -24.34 -33.44
CA PRO A 137 9.04 -24.21 -34.18
C PRO A 137 8.82 -23.24 -35.33
N ASN A 138 9.02 -21.94 -35.11
CA ASN A 138 9.51 -21.06 -36.18
C ASN A 138 10.01 -19.71 -35.67
N LYS A 139 11.18 -19.32 -36.19
CA LYS A 139 11.91 -18.11 -35.83
C LYS A 139 11.21 -16.85 -36.33
N LEU A 140 10.33 -16.26 -35.54
CA LEU A 140 9.97 -14.85 -35.66
C LEU A 140 9.82 -14.28 -34.24
N LYS A 141 10.65 -13.27 -33.96
CA LYS A 141 10.88 -12.60 -32.68
C LYS A 141 9.58 -11.94 -32.19
N THR A 142 8.77 -12.66 -31.42
CA THR A 142 7.49 -12.17 -30.88
C THR A 142 7.71 -11.39 -29.58
N ARG A 143 7.45 -10.08 -29.66
CA ARG A 143 7.38 -9.15 -28.52
C ARG A 143 6.18 -9.54 -27.64
N LYS A 144 6.41 -9.68 -26.32
CA LYS A 144 5.39 -10.00 -25.33
C LYS A 144 4.49 -8.79 -25.12
N ILE A 145 3.22 -8.90 -25.51
CA ILE A 145 2.15 -8.01 -25.07
C ILE A 145 1.38 -8.81 -24.01
N PHE A 146 1.31 -8.28 -22.79
CA PHE A 146 0.57 -8.88 -21.68
C PHE A 146 -0.84 -8.29 -21.67
N GLU A 147 -1.83 -9.12 -21.98
CA GLU A 147 -3.24 -8.80 -21.81
C GLU A 147 -3.74 -9.57 -20.59
N PHE A 148 -4.35 -8.87 -19.62
CA PHE A 148 -4.80 -9.45 -18.35
C PHE A 148 -6.33 -9.48 -18.34
N ALA A 149 -6.90 -10.63 -18.74
CA ALA A 149 -8.32 -10.91 -18.52
C ALA A 149 -8.46 -11.73 -17.23
N MET A 150 -9.05 -11.13 -16.19
CA MET A 150 -9.35 -11.80 -14.93
C MET A 150 -10.81 -12.27 -14.95
N THR A 151 -11.05 -13.52 -15.34
CA THR A 151 -12.33 -14.19 -15.11
C THR A 151 -12.32 -14.76 -13.68
N ILE A 152 -13.11 -14.16 -12.79
CA ILE A 152 -13.36 -14.71 -11.45
C ILE A 152 -14.47 -15.74 -11.60
N SER A 153 -14.11 -17.03 -11.51
CA SER A 153 -15.08 -18.11 -11.34
C SER A 153 -15.43 -18.19 -9.86
N VAL A 154 -16.67 -17.84 -9.54
CA VAL A 154 -17.27 -18.10 -8.22
C VAL A 154 -17.90 -19.48 -8.32
N GLU A 155 -17.44 -20.40 -7.48
CA GLU A 155 -18.19 -21.61 -7.11
C GLU A 155 -18.87 -21.34 -5.76
#